data_AF-A0A7U0TE15-F1
#
_entry.id   AF-A0A7U0TE15-F1
#
_cell.length_a   1.000
_cell.length_b   1.000
_cell.length_c   1.000
_cell.angle_alpha   90.00
_cell.angle_beta   90.00
_cell.angle_gamma   90.00
#
_symmetry.space_group_name_H-M   'P 1'
#
loop_
_entity.id
_entity.type
_entity.pdbx_description
1 polymer ?
#
loop_
_entity_poly.entity_id
_entity_poly.type
_entity_poly.pdbx_seq_one_letter_code
_entity_poly.pdbx_strand_id
1 'polypeptide(L)'
;TEPFQNMGAQLLREAATKTNDNAGDGTTTAIVLAQSMIQKGFKFINSGAQSVLVKKGILKASQKVIEQILEKSKPISTQEEISNIATLSSGSKEIGEIIVSAINKVTKKGIISIGESKGLETELEVVEGMQYDKGYLSSIFVNKLTNMSVEFERTLILVTDHKINNINEINHLLEEVKAKSQPLLIIANSFDNDVINILALNKFHGILNIAATEAPGFGDNQKELLKDIAILTKANFISKDLDMQLQNIKIEDLGQIKKVII
;
A
#
# COMPACT_ATOMS: atom_id res chain seq x y z
N THR A 1 3.47 25.28 22.03
CA THR A 1 4.39 25.74 20.97
C THR A 1 3.77 26.93 20.28
N GLU A 2 4.56 27.94 19.91
CA GLU A 2 4.01 29.07 19.16
C GLU A 2 3.42 28.57 17.82
N PRO A 3 2.20 29.02 17.44
CA PRO A 3 1.51 28.53 16.25
C PRO A 3 2.35 28.60 14.97
N PHE A 4 3.14 29.66 14.80
CA PHE A 4 4.02 29.85 13.63
C PHE A 4 5.18 28.86 13.56
N GLN A 5 5.81 28.55 14.70
CA GLN A 5 6.89 27.57 14.76
C GLN A 5 6.36 26.17 14.45
N ASN A 6 5.17 25.84 14.96
CA ASN A 6 4.50 24.57 14.68
C ASN A 6 4.15 24.42 13.19
N MET A 7 3.67 25.50 12.55
CA MET A 7 3.38 25.51 11.12
C MET A 7 4.65 25.24 10.28
N GLY A 8 5.78 25.88 10.62
CA GLY A 8 7.06 25.62 9.96
C GLY A 8 7.53 24.16 10.12
N ALA A 9 7.36 23.59 11.32
CA ALA A 9 7.69 22.19 11.58
C ALA A 9 6.80 21.22 10.78
N GLN A 10 5.50 21.51 10.65
CA GLN A 10 4.58 20.70 9.85
C GLN A 10 4.96 20.68 8.36
N LEU A 11 5.38 21.81 7.80
CA LEU A 11 5.84 21.87 6.40
C LEU A 11 7.08 20.99 6.15
N LEU A 12 8.03 21.00 7.09
CA LEU A 12 9.21 20.13 7.01
C LEU A 12 8.85 18.66 7.16
N ARG A 13 7.92 18.34 8.08
CA ARG A 13 7.42 16.99 8.26
C ARG A 13 6.76 16.47 6.98
N GLU A 14 5.95 17.29 6.31
CA GLU A 14 5.32 16.91 5.03
C GLU A 14 6.36 16.57 3.95
N ALA A 15 7.43 17.37 3.84
CA ALA A 15 8.52 17.11 2.90
C ALA A 15 9.26 15.79 3.20
N ALA A 16 9.50 15.50 4.48
CA ALA A 16 10.12 14.24 4.90
C ALA A 16 9.20 13.04 4.65
N THR A 17 7.91 13.15 4.99
CA THR A 17 6.91 12.10 4.72
C THR A 17 6.82 11.80 3.22
N LYS A 18 6.70 12.82 2.36
CA LYS A 18 6.73 12.64 0.90
C LYS A 18 8.03 12.02 0.38
N THR A 19 9.16 12.24 1.05
CA THR A 19 10.43 11.59 0.69
C THR A 19 10.38 10.10 1.02
N ASN A 20 9.89 9.77 2.22
CA ASN A 20 9.71 8.38 2.65
C ASN A 20 8.73 7.62 1.73
N ASP A 21 7.60 8.23 1.37
CA ASP A 21 6.57 7.58 0.57
C ASP A 21 7.08 7.22 -0.84
N ASN A 22 7.99 8.04 -1.40
CA ASN A 22 8.54 7.83 -2.75
C ASN A 22 9.81 6.99 -2.78
N ALA A 23 10.67 7.09 -1.76
CA ALA A 23 12.01 6.49 -1.76
C ALA A 23 12.19 5.37 -0.73
N GLY A 24 11.31 5.25 0.27
CA GLY A 24 11.39 4.28 1.37
C GLY A 24 12.42 4.59 2.46
N ASP A 25 13.26 5.61 2.28
CA ASP A 25 14.26 6.08 3.25
C ASP A 25 14.62 7.57 2.98
N GLY A 26 15.43 8.19 3.84
CA GLY A 26 16.03 9.50 3.62
C GLY A 26 15.33 10.66 4.31
N THR A 27 14.39 10.38 5.23
CA THR A 27 13.66 11.41 6.01
C THR A 27 14.62 12.35 6.73
N THR A 28 15.62 11.81 7.42
CA THR A 28 16.64 12.59 8.13
C THR A 28 17.45 13.47 7.18
N THR A 29 17.90 12.91 6.05
CA THR A 29 18.66 13.65 5.03
C THR A 29 17.84 14.79 4.45
N ALA A 30 16.56 14.56 4.14
CA ALA A 30 15.64 15.59 3.64
C ALA A 30 15.49 16.74 4.64
N ILE A 31 15.32 16.45 5.93
CA ILE A 31 15.18 17.47 6.98
C ILE A 31 16.45 18.30 7.14
N VAL A 32 17.63 17.67 7.19
CA VAL A 32 18.91 18.38 7.34
C VAL A 32 19.19 19.28 6.14
N LEU A 33 18.92 18.80 4.91
CA LEU A 33 19.07 19.60 3.70
C LEU A 33 18.10 20.77 3.69
N ALA A 34 16.83 20.53 3.99
CA ALA A 34 15.81 21.57 4.04
C ALA A 34 16.17 22.65 5.08
N GLN A 35 16.60 22.25 6.28
CA GLN A 35 17.07 23.17 7.32
C GLN A 35 18.24 24.03 6.82
N SER A 36 19.25 23.42 6.18
CA SER A 36 20.41 24.15 5.65
C SER A 36 20.03 25.14 4.54
N MET A 37 19.15 24.72 3.62
CA MET A 37 18.66 25.57 2.53
C MET A 37 17.85 26.75 3.06
N ILE A 38 16.99 26.54 4.05
CA ILE A 38 16.17 27.59 4.68
C ILE A 38 17.06 28.60 5.39
N GLN A 39 18.00 28.14 6.24
CA GLN A 39 18.90 29.04 6.97
C GLN A 39 19.76 29.89 6.03
N LYS A 40 20.35 29.27 5.00
CA LYS A 40 21.16 30.00 4.01
C LYS A 40 20.29 30.93 3.16
N GLY A 41 19.09 30.50 2.76
CA GLY A 41 18.13 31.30 2.03
C GLY A 41 17.75 32.58 2.79
N PHE A 42 17.40 32.47 4.07
CA PHE A 42 17.11 33.63 4.91
C PHE A 42 18.30 34.57 5.06
N LYS A 43 19.52 34.04 5.18
CA LYS A 43 20.73 34.87 5.21
C LYS A 43 20.86 35.76 3.96
N PHE A 44 20.61 35.23 2.77
CA PHE A 44 20.65 36.02 1.54
C PHE A 44 19.51 37.03 1.43
N ILE A 45 18.30 36.63 1.80
CA ILE A 45 17.12 37.51 1.77
C ILE A 45 17.30 38.68 2.74
N ASN A 46 17.76 38.42 3.97
CA ASN A 46 18.06 39.45 4.96
C ASN A 46 19.20 40.39 4.52
N SER A 47 20.04 39.95 3.57
CA SER A 47 21.09 40.77 2.95
C SER A 47 20.59 41.59 1.74
N GLY A 48 19.28 41.61 1.49
CA GLY A 48 18.66 42.38 0.40
C GLY A 48 18.44 41.61 -0.91
N ALA A 49 18.74 40.30 -0.97
CA ALA A 49 18.48 39.50 -2.17
C ALA A 49 16.97 39.30 -2.40
N GLN A 50 16.55 39.33 -3.67
CA GLN A 50 15.16 39.06 -4.03
C GLN A 50 14.82 37.57 -3.82
N SER A 51 13.80 37.28 -3.01
CA SER A 51 13.36 35.92 -2.65
C SER A 51 13.05 35.04 -3.87
N VAL A 52 12.41 35.63 -4.89
CA VAL A 52 12.08 34.94 -6.15
C VAL A 52 13.33 34.46 -6.90
N LEU A 53 14.38 35.30 -6.94
CA LEU A 53 15.64 34.95 -7.59
C LEU A 53 16.41 33.89 -6.80
N VAL A 54 16.43 33.98 -5.47
CA VAL A 54 17.03 32.96 -4.60
C VAL A 54 16.36 31.61 -4.82
N LYS A 55 15.02 31.55 -4.80
CA LYS A 55 14.26 30.33 -5.11
C LYS A 55 14.61 29.77 -6.49
N LYS A 56 14.64 30.61 -7.52
CA LYS A 56 14.98 30.20 -8.90
C LYS A 56 16.40 29.65 -8.98
N GLY A 57 17.35 30.25 -8.27
CA GLY A 57 18.73 29.78 -8.16
C GLY A 57 18.82 28.41 -7.49
N ILE A 58 18.13 28.21 -6.37
CA ILE A 58 18.06 26.92 -5.67
C ILE A 58 17.50 25.83 -6.59
N LEU A 59 16.38 26.09 -7.28
CA LEU A 59 15.78 25.10 -8.19
C LEU A 59 16.72 24.69 -9.33
N LYS A 60 17.39 25.66 -9.96
CA LYS A 60 18.39 25.39 -11.00
C LYS A 60 19.58 24.59 -10.48
N ALA A 61 20.09 24.95 -9.30
CA ALA A 61 21.19 24.23 -8.67
C ALA A 61 20.79 22.80 -8.33
N SER A 62 19.61 22.60 -7.73
CA SER A 62 19.07 21.27 -7.43
C SER A 62 18.94 20.41 -8.68
N GLN A 63 18.42 20.95 -9.78
CA GLN A 63 18.33 20.21 -11.04
C GLN A 63 19.70 19.77 -11.55
N LYS A 64 20.70 20.65 -11.50
CA LYS A 64 22.06 20.29 -11.93
C LYS A 64 22.71 19.25 -11.01
N VAL A 65 22.42 19.31 -9.71
CA VAL A 65 22.87 18.29 -8.75
C VAL A 65 22.22 16.94 -9.04
N ILE A 66 20.92 16.90 -9.37
CA ILE A 66 20.22 15.66 -9.74
C ILE A 66 20.86 15.03 -10.98
N GLU A 67 21.14 15.82 -12.02
CA GLU A 67 21.84 15.35 -13.22
C GLU A 67 23.19 14.69 -12.87
N GLN A 68 23.99 15.35 -12.04
CA GLN A 68 25.28 14.82 -11.61
C GLN A 68 25.18 13.56 -10.73
N ILE A 69 24.14 13.45 -9.90
CA ILE A 69 23.87 12.24 -9.11
C ILE A 69 23.49 11.08 -10.04
N LEU A 70 22.64 11.32 -11.03
CA LEU A 70 22.24 10.32 -12.02
C LEU A 70 23.44 9.84 -12.85
N GLU A 71 24.31 10.75 -13.30
CA GLU A 71 25.56 10.40 -13.99
C GLU A 71 26.50 9.54 -13.14
N LYS A 72 26.52 9.74 -11.81
CA LYS A 72 27.34 8.97 -10.87
C LYS A 72 26.65 7.71 -10.35
N SER A 73 25.37 7.51 -10.68
CA SER A 73 24.61 6.35 -10.22
C SER A 73 25.21 5.08 -10.83
N LYS A 74 25.25 4.01 -10.04
CA LYS A 74 25.76 2.71 -10.47
C LYS A 74 24.62 1.70 -10.42
N PRO A 75 24.35 0.97 -11.52
CA PRO A 75 23.38 -0.10 -11.49
C PRO A 75 23.88 -1.20 -10.56
N ILE A 76 23.01 -1.64 -9.65
CA ILE A 76 23.31 -2.75 -8.75
C ILE A 76 23.23 -4.04 -9.58
N SER A 77 24.30 -4.82 -9.54
CA SER A 77 24.42 -6.02 -10.37
C SER A 77 24.75 -7.27 -9.57
N THR A 78 25.28 -7.11 -8.36
CA THR A 78 25.72 -8.21 -7.51
C THR A 78 24.89 -8.33 -6.25
N GLN A 79 24.79 -9.57 -5.76
CA GLN A 79 24.10 -9.87 -4.51
C GLN A 79 24.80 -9.23 -3.31
N GLU A 80 26.14 -9.10 -3.36
CA GLU A 80 26.93 -8.45 -2.32
C GLU A 80 26.61 -6.96 -2.20
N GLU A 81 26.41 -6.26 -3.32
CA GLU A 81 25.96 -4.86 -3.32
C GLU A 81 24.57 -4.72 -2.69
N ILE A 82 23.62 -5.63 -3.01
CA ILE A 82 22.28 -5.65 -2.40
C ILE A 82 22.39 -5.85 -0.89
N SER A 83 23.22 -6.79 -0.45
CA SER A 83 23.47 -7.06 0.97
C SER A 83 24.00 -5.84 1.69
N ASN A 84 25.02 -5.19 1.11
CA ASN A 84 25.62 -4.01 1.71
C ASN A 84 24.60 -2.88 1.86
N ILE A 85 23.75 -2.66 0.87
CA ILE A 85 22.68 -1.66 0.94
C ILE A 85 21.65 -2.00 2.01
N ALA A 86 21.18 -3.25 2.04
CA ALA A 86 20.20 -3.71 3.02
C ALA A 86 20.75 -3.64 4.46
N THR A 87 22.02 -4.00 4.68
CA THR A 87 22.69 -3.88 5.97
C THR A 87 22.89 -2.43 6.39
N LEU A 88 23.28 -1.53 5.48
CA LEU A 88 23.44 -0.12 5.78
C LEU A 88 22.10 0.56 6.11
N SER A 89 21.04 0.23 5.37
CA SER A 89 19.71 0.81 5.59
C SER A 89 19.06 0.29 6.88
N SER A 90 19.18 -1.01 7.17
CA SER A 90 18.63 -1.60 8.39
C SER A 90 19.48 -1.38 9.64
N GLY A 91 20.77 -1.04 9.49
CA GLY A 91 21.74 -0.99 10.58
C GLY A 91 22.09 -2.38 11.17
N SER A 92 21.64 -3.47 10.55
CA SER A 92 21.83 -4.84 11.03
C SER A 92 22.29 -5.76 9.91
N LYS A 93 23.37 -6.50 10.16
CA LYS A 93 23.88 -7.48 9.20
C LYS A 93 22.91 -8.64 9.00
N GLU A 94 22.32 -9.12 10.09
CA GLU A 94 21.34 -10.21 10.10
C GLU A 94 20.11 -9.88 9.24
N ILE A 95 19.54 -8.68 9.40
CA ILE A 95 18.40 -8.21 8.59
C ILE A 95 18.79 -8.10 7.12
N GLY A 96 20.00 -7.58 6.83
CA GLY A 96 20.51 -7.51 5.46
C GLY A 96 20.62 -8.88 4.79
N GLU A 97 21.11 -9.89 5.51
CA GLU A 97 21.22 -11.28 5.01
C GLU A 97 19.84 -11.90 4.73
N ILE A 98 18.84 -11.64 5.57
CA ILE A 98 17.47 -12.09 5.38
C ILE A 98 16.83 -11.43 4.16
N ILE A 99 17.00 -10.11 3.99
CA ILE A 99 16.47 -9.36 2.84
C ILE A 99 17.09 -9.89 1.53
N VAL A 100 18.39 -10.13 1.51
CA VAL A 100 19.07 -10.71 0.34
C VAL A 100 18.54 -12.11 0.03
N SER A 101 18.36 -12.94 1.06
CA SER A 101 17.79 -14.28 0.89
C SER A 101 16.37 -14.21 0.33
N ALA A 102 15.57 -13.24 0.75
CA ALA A 102 14.24 -12.99 0.19
C ALA A 102 14.32 -12.55 -1.28
N ILE A 103 15.16 -11.57 -1.61
CA ILE A 103 15.35 -11.06 -2.99
C ILE A 103 15.91 -12.15 -3.93
N ASN A 104 16.63 -13.14 -3.43
CA ASN A 104 17.09 -14.25 -4.28
C ASN A 104 15.98 -15.27 -4.57
N LYS A 105 15.14 -15.55 -3.58
CA LYS A 105 14.02 -16.49 -3.74
C LYS A 105 12.89 -15.88 -4.58
N VAL A 106 12.72 -14.57 -4.47
CA VAL A 106 11.70 -13.79 -5.16
C VAL A 106 12.33 -13.18 -6.41
N THR A 107 11.82 -13.43 -7.61
CA THR A 107 12.39 -12.80 -8.83
C THR A 107 12.34 -11.27 -8.75
N LYS A 108 13.06 -10.53 -9.62
CA LYS A 108 13.11 -9.05 -9.63
C LYS A 108 11.75 -8.33 -9.57
N LYS A 109 10.65 -9.00 -9.91
CA LYS A 109 9.28 -8.46 -9.89
C LYS A 109 8.40 -8.98 -8.75
N GLY A 110 8.91 -9.88 -7.91
CA GLY A 110 8.10 -10.41 -6.84
C GLY A 110 8.10 -9.50 -5.61
N ILE A 111 7.16 -9.75 -4.73
CA ILE A 111 6.84 -8.89 -3.60
C ILE A 111 7.37 -9.53 -2.33
N ILE A 112 7.94 -8.70 -1.46
CA ILE A 112 8.38 -9.09 -0.13
C ILE A 112 7.46 -8.41 0.87
N SER A 113 6.76 -9.21 1.68
CA SER A 113 5.90 -8.72 2.75
C SER A 113 6.50 -9.09 4.11
N ILE A 114 6.32 -8.21 5.09
CA ILE A 114 6.77 -8.42 6.46
C ILE A 114 5.54 -8.73 7.31
N GLY A 115 5.62 -9.78 8.12
CA GLY A 115 4.57 -10.18 9.06
C GLY A 115 5.10 -10.33 10.48
N GLU A 116 4.20 -10.33 11.45
CA GLU A 116 4.54 -10.67 12.83
C GLU A 116 4.75 -12.19 12.94
N SER A 117 5.94 -12.60 13.39
CA SER A 117 6.21 -13.98 13.76
C SER A 117 5.72 -14.24 15.20
N LYS A 118 5.23 -15.46 15.46
CA LYS A 118 4.90 -15.92 16.82
C LYS A 118 6.13 -16.49 17.54
N GLY A 119 7.21 -16.75 16.81
CA GLY A 119 8.48 -17.25 17.35
C GLY A 119 9.44 -16.13 17.75
N LEU A 120 10.57 -16.52 18.33
CA LEU A 120 11.69 -15.59 18.62
C LEU A 120 12.55 -15.31 17.39
N GLU A 121 12.53 -16.22 16.41
CA GLU A 121 13.35 -16.13 15.21
C GLU A 121 12.60 -15.46 14.04
N THR A 122 13.35 -14.78 13.19
CA THR A 122 12.83 -14.23 11.94
C THR A 122 12.84 -15.32 10.87
N GLU A 123 11.65 -15.66 10.36
CA GLU A 123 11.49 -16.71 9.36
C GLU A 123 11.22 -16.11 7.97
N LEU A 124 11.76 -16.76 6.93
CA LEU A 124 11.52 -16.41 5.53
C LEU A 124 10.67 -17.50 4.85
N GLU A 125 9.38 -17.24 4.70
CA GLU A 125 8.44 -18.08 3.95
C GLU A 125 8.24 -17.51 2.54
N VAL A 126 8.29 -18.37 1.51
CA VAL A 126 7.89 -18.01 0.15
C VAL A 126 6.50 -18.55 -0.07
N VAL A 127 5.56 -17.67 -0.36
CA VAL A 127 4.17 -18.02 -0.63
C VAL A 127 3.78 -17.56 -2.03
N GLU A 128 2.89 -18.32 -2.67
CA GLU A 128 2.22 -17.88 -3.88
C GLU A 128 1.21 -16.78 -3.52
N GLY A 129 1.24 -15.67 -4.25
CA GLY A 129 0.41 -14.49 -3.97
C GLY A 129 0.38 -13.52 -5.13
N MET A 130 -0.44 -12.48 -5.00
CA MET A 130 -0.63 -11.44 -6.02
C MET A 130 -0.79 -10.08 -5.35
N GLN A 131 -0.26 -9.04 -5.98
CA GLN A 131 -0.49 -7.64 -5.61
C GLN A 131 -1.04 -6.90 -6.83
N TYR A 132 -1.91 -5.93 -6.57
CA TYR A 132 -2.41 -5.00 -7.57
C TYR A 132 -2.61 -3.61 -6.95
N ASP A 133 -2.58 -2.58 -7.80
CA ASP A 133 -2.51 -1.17 -7.34
C ASP A 133 -3.89 -0.58 -7.06
N LYS A 134 -4.59 -1.12 -6.04
CA LYS A 134 -5.87 -0.59 -5.55
C LYS A 134 -5.91 -0.63 -4.02
N GLY A 135 -6.37 0.47 -3.43
CA GLY A 135 -6.53 0.60 -1.98
C GLY A 135 -7.93 0.24 -1.49
N TYR A 136 -8.12 0.35 -0.18
CA TYR A 136 -9.43 0.22 0.46
C TYR A 136 -10.34 1.41 0.14
N LEU A 137 -11.64 1.14 0.00
CA LEU A 137 -12.63 2.17 -0.34
C LEU A 137 -13.00 3.13 0.80
N SER A 138 -12.74 2.73 2.06
CA SER A 138 -13.03 3.55 3.23
C SER A 138 -11.97 3.36 4.30
N SER A 139 -11.52 4.46 4.91
CA SER A 139 -10.57 4.43 6.03
C SER A 139 -11.11 3.73 7.28
N ILE A 140 -12.44 3.56 7.38
CA ILE A 140 -13.09 2.83 8.47
C ILE A 140 -12.74 1.32 8.42
N PHE A 141 -12.31 0.80 7.26
CA PHE A 141 -11.87 -0.60 7.15
C PHE A 141 -10.53 -0.87 7.82
N VAL A 142 -9.71 0.17 8.05
CA VAL A 142 -8.38 0.08 8.67
C VAL A 142 -8.49 -0.56 10.05
N ASN A 143 -7.76 -1.65 10.26
CA ASN A 143 -7.65 -2.32 11.55
C ASN A 143 -6.24 -2.23 12.15
N LYS A 144 -5.23 -1.85 11.36
CA LYS A 144 -3.87 -1.59 11.83
C LYS A 144 -3.58 -0.08 11.73
N LEU A 145 -3.78 0.63 12.85
CA LEU A 145 -3.62 2.10 12.90
C LEU A 145 -2.16 2.57 12.78
N THR A 146 -1.19 1.69 12.99
CA THR A 146 0.25 2.03 12.96
C THR A 146 0.75 2.36 11.57
N ASN A 147 0.28 1.62 10.56
CA ASN A 147 0.64 1.75 9.15
C ASN A 147 -0.58 2.13 8.28
N MET A 148 -1.75 2.36 8.88
CA MET A 148 -3.01 2.63 8.20
C MET A 148 -3.38 1.56 7.16
N SER A 149 -3.21 0.27 7.51
CA SER A 149 -3.53 -0.85 6.62
C SER A 149 -4.71 -1.68 7.10
N VAL A 150 -5.26 -2.46 6.18
CA VAL A 150 -6.19 -3.55 6.50
C VAL A 150 -5.43 -4.87 6.43
N GLU A 151 -5.31 -5.57 7.56
CA GLU A 151 -4.70 -6.90 7.62
C GLU A 151 -5.72 -7.93 8.11
N PHE A 152 -6.05 -8.92 7.28
CA PHE A 152 -6.90 -10.03 7.70
C PHE A 152 -6.17 -11.37 7.55
N GLU A 153 -6.43 -12.27 8.50
CA GLU A 153 -6.01 -13.67 8.45
C GLU A 153 -7.20 -14.57 8.11
N ARG A 154 -6.95 -15.69 7.41
CA ARG A 154 -7.96 -16.71 7.04
C ARG A 154 -9.24 -16.09 6.47
N THR A 155 -9.07 -15.24 5.47
CA THR A 155 -10.09 -14.37 4.90
C THR A 155 -10.81 -15.06 3.76
N LEU A 156 -12.12 -14.87 3.68
CA LEU A 156 -12.92 -15.23 2.52
C LEU A 156 -12.84 -14.10 1.48
N ILE A 157 -12.81 -14.46 0.20
CA ILE A 157 -12.71 -13.47 -0.88
C ILE A 157 -13.82 -13.67 -1.91
N LEU A 158 -14.55 -12.59 -2.19
CA LEU A 158 -15.48 -12.50 -3.30
C LEU A 158 -14.78 -11.78 -4.46
N VAL A 159 -14.81 -12.38 -5.65
CA VAL A 159 -14.23 -11.83 -6.88
C VAL A 159 -15.32 -11.73 -7.93
N THR A 160 -15.64 -10.51 -8.37
CA THR A 160 -16.72 -10.28 -9.35
C THR A 160 -16.42 -9.11 -10.28
N ASP A 161 -16.92 -9.17 -11.52
CA ASP A 161 -16.90 -8.05 -12.47
C ASP A 161 -18.19 -7.21 -12.45
N HIS A 162 -19.10 -7.52 -11.52
CA HIS A 162 -20.31 -6.75 -11.30
C HIS A 162 -19.98 -5.42 -10.61
N LYS A 163 -20.83 -4.42 -10.87
CA LYS A 163 -20.93 -3.22 -10.06
C LYS A 163 -21.94 -3.47 -8.96
N ILE A 164 -21.56 -3.28 -7.70
CA ILE A 164 -22.46 -3.46 -6.55
C ILE A 164 -23.17 -2.13 -6.30
N ASN A 165 -24.41 -2.04 -6.78
CA ASN A 165 -25.21 -0.83 -6.65
C ASN A 165 -26.05 -0.83 -5.36
N ASN A 166 -26.51 -2.02 -4.93
CA ASN A 166 -27.33 -2.16 -3.73
C ASN A 166 -26.78 -3.22 -2.79
N ILE A 167 -26.78 -2.94 -1.48
CA ILE A 167 -26.38 -3.90 -0.45
C ILE A 167 -27.25 -5.15 -0.44
N ASN A 168 -28.52 -5.03 -0.83
CA ASN A 168 -29.47 -6.16 -0.90
C ASN A 168 -29.00 -7.25 -1.87
N GLU A 169 -28.20 -6.91 -2.88
CA GLU A 169 -27.64 -7.87 -3.83
C GLU A 169 -26.66 -8.84 -3.16
N ILE A 170 -26.04 -8.45 -2.04
CA ILE A 170 -25.06 -9.26 -1.30
C ILE A 170 -25.49 -9.54 0.15
N ASN A 171 -26.69 -9.13 0.57
CA ASN A 171 -27.11 -9.24 1.97
C ASN A 171 -27.11 -10.69 2.47
N HIS A 172 -27.56 -11.64 1.63
CA HIS A 172 -27.53 -13.07 1.94
C HIS A 172 -26.10 -13.54 2.26
N LEU A 173 -25.13 -13.17 1.42
CA LEU A 173 -23.71 -13.49 1.62
C LEU A 173 -23.16 -12.90 2.92
N LEU A 174 -23.53 -11.65 3.24
CA LEU A 174 -23.07 -10.97 4.46
C LEU A 174 -23.60 -11.66 5.72
N GLU A 175 -24.84 -12.13 5.71
CA GLU A 175 -25.42 -12.90 6.83
C GLU A 175 -24.71 -14.24 7.03
N GLU A 176 -24.42 -14.95 5.94
CA GLU A 176 -23.67 -16.20 5.97
C GLU A 176 -22.24 -16.02 6.52
N VAL A 177 -21.53 -14.98 6.07
CA VAL A 177 -20.18 -14.64 6.55
C VAL A 177 -20.21 -14.23 8.02
N LYS A 178 -21.21 -13.45 8.44
CA LYS A 178 -21.43 -13.10 9.85
C LYS A 178 -21.55 -14.34 10.73
N ALA A 179 -22.32 -15.34 10.29
CA ALA A 179 -22.51 -16.58 11.02
C ALA A 179 -21.19 -17.35 11.20
N LYS A 180 -20.30 -17.33 10.21
CA LYS A 180 -18.96 -17.93 10.29
C LYS A 180 -17.95 -17.09 11.09
N SER A 181 -18.25 -15.83 11.38
CA SER A 181 -17.35 -14.88 12.06
C SER A 181 -15.96 -14.80 11.41
N GLN A 182 -15.90 -14.94 10.08
CA GLN A 182 -14.67 -14.85 9.30
C GLN A 182 -14.55 -13.48 8.62
N PRO A 183 -13.33 -12.96 8.41
CA PRO A 183 -13.15 -11.76 7.61
C PRO A 183 -13.52 -11.98 6.14
N LEU A 184 -14.07 -10.94 5.49
CA LEU A 184 -14.43 -10.95 4.07
C LEU A 184 -13.74 -9.81 3.32
N LEU A 185 -13.14 -10.13 2.19
CA LEU A 185 -12.67 -9.18 1.19
C LEU A 185 -13.59 -9.24 -0.03
N ILE A 186 -14.10 -8.08 -0.47
CA ILE A 186 -14.87 -7.98 -1.71
C ILE A 186 -14.06 -7.22 -2.76
N ILE A 187 -13.79 -7.88 -3.88
CA ILE A 187 -13.23 -7.27 -5.09
C ILE A 187 -14.32 -7.22 -6.15
N ALA A 188 -14.75 -6.01 -6.50
CA ALA A 188 -15.77 -5.77 -7.53
C ALA A 188 -15.32 -4.69 -8.52
N ASN A 189 -15.95 -4.60 -9.69
CA ASN A 189 -15.61 -3.57 -10.67
C ASN A 189 -15.77 -2.15 -10.10
N SER A 190 -16.90 -1.90 -9.42
CA SER A 190 -17.13 -0.64 -8.68
C SER A 190 -18.24 -0.82 -7.65
N PHE A 191 -18.36 0.15 -6.75
CA PHE A 191 -19.35 0.20 -5.67
C PHE A 191 -20.04 1.55 -5.65
N ASP A 192 -21.33 1.56 -5.35
CA ASP A 192 -22.03 2.81 -5.04
C ASP A 192 -21.70 3.28 -3.61
N ASN A 193 -21.68 4.61 -3.42
CA ASN A 193 -21.33 5.23 -2.14
C ASN A 193 -22.19 4.74 -0.97
N ASP A 194 -23.48 4.51 -1.22
CA ASP A 194 -24.40 4.00 -0.20
C ASP A 194 -24.00 2.60 0.28
N VAL A 195 -23.53 1.75 -0.64
CA VAL A 195 -23.02 0.41 -0.31
C VAL A 195 -21.75 0.53 0.54
N ILE A 196 -20.79 1.37 0.13
CA ILE A 196 -19.54 1.59 0.88
C ILE A 196 -19.85 2.05 2.31
N ASN A 197 -20.77 3.00 2.47
CA ASN A 197 -21.17 3.52 3.77
C ASN A 197 -21.79 2.45 4.67
N ILE A 198 -22.67 1.60 4.12
CA ILE A 198 -23.30 0.51 4.89
C ILE A 198 -22.26 -0.54 5.30
N LEU A 199 -21.34 -0.91 4.41
CA LEU A 199 -20.25 -1.84 4.73
C LEU A 199 -19.34 -1.26 5.83
N ALA A 200 -18.99 0.03 5.71
CA ALA A 200 -18.17 0.72 6.70
C ALA A 200 -18.86 0.80 8.07
N LEU A 201 -20.17 1.09 8.13
CA LEU A 201 -20.94 1.10 9.37
C LEU A 201 -20.98 -0.29 10.03
N ASN A 202 -21.21 -1.35 9.24
CA ASN A 202 -21.19 -2.72 9.76
C ASN A 202 -19.82 -3.11 10.34
N LYS A 203 -18.72 -2.65 9.71
CA LYS A 203 -17.37 -2.81 10.25
C LYS A 203 -17.17 -2.02 11.53
N PHE A 204 -17.59 -0.76 11.55
CA PHE A 204 -17.44 0.14 12.70
C PHE A 204 -18.17 -0.40 13.94
N HIS A 205 -19.36 -0.95 13.76
CA HIS A 205 -20.13 -1.59 14.83
C HIS A 205 -19.61 -2.98 15.22
N GLY A 206 -18.55 -3.47 14.58
CA GLY A 206 -17.95 -4.79 14.86
C GLY A 206 -18.83 -5.97 14.45
N ILE A 207 -19.85 -5.74 13.62
CA ILE A 207 -20.79 -6.77 13.17
C ILE A 207 -20.12 -7.68 12.13
N LEU A 208 -19.29 -7.08 11.26
CA LEU A 208 -18.59 -7.77 10.18
C LEU A 208 -17.14 -7.29 10.09
N ASN A 209 -16.21 -8.23 9.93
CA ASN A 209 -14.83 -7.90 9.58
C ASN A 209 -14.71 -7.87 8.05
N ILE A 210 -14.97 -6.70 7.45
CA ILE A 210 -15.04 -6.57 5.99
C ILE A 210 -14.12 -5.48 5.48
N ALA A 211 -13.60 -5.68 4.27
CA ALA A 211 -12.97 -4.66 3.44
C ALA A 211 -13.38 -4.84 1.98
N ALA A 212 -13.35 -3.74 1.24
CA ALA A 212 -13.69 -3.73 -0.18
C ALA A 212 -12.66 -2.92 -0.98
N THR A 213 -12.31 -3.45 -2.16
CA THR A 213 -11.40 -2.84 -3.13
C THR A 213 -12.02 -2.90 -4.51
N GLU A 214 -11.65 -1.95 -5.37
CA GLU A 214 -12.01 -2.04 -6.78
C GLU A 214 -11.14 -3.07 -7.49
N ALA A 215 -11.68 -3.64 -8.55
CA ALA A 215 -10.94 -4.51 -9.45
C ALA A 215 -9.78 -3.78 -10.13
N PRO A 216 -8.61 -4.42 -10.31
CA PRO A 216 -7.49 -3.83 -11.02
C PRO A 216 -7.72 -3.81 -12.53
N GLY A 217 -7.12 -2.83 -13.21
CA GLY A 217 -7.26 -2.68 -14.66
C GLY A 217 -8.63 -2.15 -15.10
N PHE A 218 -8.87 -2.17 -16.41
CA PHE A 218 -10.09 -1.67 -17.05
C PHE A 218 -10.47 -2.54 -18.25
N GLY A 219 -11.76 -2.57 -18.61
CA GLY A 219 -12.25 -3.29 -19.80
C GLY A 219 -11.96 -4.80 -19.74
N ASP A 220 -11.54 -5.37 -20.87
CA ASP A 220 -11.24 -6.82 -20.95
C ASP A 220 -10.06 -7.22 -20.08
N ASN A 221 -9.06 -6.34 -19.92
CA ASN A 221 -7.92 -6.61 -19.04
C ASN A 221 -8.34 -6.75 -17.56
N GLN A 222 -9.36 -5.99 -17.13
CA GLN A 222 -9.90 -6.15 -15.77
C GLN A 222 -10.49 -7.54 -15.55
N LYS A 223 -11.21 -8.08 -16.55
CA LYS A 223 -11.81 -9.41 -16.47
C LYS A 223 -10.75 -10.50 -16.40
N GLU A 224 -9.71 -10.42 -17.22
CA GLU A 224 -8.60 -11.38 -17.18
C GLU A 224 -7.88 -11.34 -15.83
N LEU A 225 -7.60 -10.14 -15.29
CA LEU A 225 -7.00 -10.01 -13.96
C LEU A 225 -7.91 -10.57 -12.85
N LEU A 226 -9.23 -10.35 -12.91
CA LEU A 226 -10.17 -10.91 -11.94
C LEU A 226 -10.24 -12.44 -12.03
N LYS A 227 -10.16 -13.02 -13.23
CA LYS A 227 -10.06 -14.48 -13.39
C LYS A 227 -8.78 -15.02 -12.76
N ASP A 228 -7.64 -14.36 -12.96
CA ASP A 228 -6.38 -14.76 -12.36
C ASP A 228 -6.46 -14.73 -10.82
N ILE A 229 -7.05 -13.67 -10.25
CA ILE A 229 -7.28 -13.58 -8.80
C ILE A 229 -8.21 -14.70 -8.31
N ALA A 230 -9.30 -14.98 -9.04
CA ALA A 230 -10.23 -16.03 -8.68
C ALA A 230 -9.56 -17.41 -8.69
N ILE A 231 -8.76 -17.72 -9.72
CA ILE A 231 -8.00 -18.98 -9.82
C ILE A 231 -6.99 -19.11 -8.67
N LEU A 232 -6.20 -18.06 -8.41
CA LEU A 232 -5.19 -18.06 -7.36
C LEU A 232 -5.80 -18.26 -5.96
N THR A 233 -6.97 -17.66 -5.73
CA THR A 233 -7.68 -17.74 -4.43
C THR A 233 -8.66 -18.90 -4.35
N LYS A 234 -8.81 -19.67 -5.44
CA LYS A 234 -9.81 -20.73 -5.61
C LYS A 234 -11.26 -20.25 -5.42
N ALA A 235 -11.52 -18.98 -5.70
CA ALA A 235 -12.86 -18.41 -5.73
C ALA A 235 -13.56 -18.77 -7.05
N ASN A 236 -14.88 -18.88 -7.01
CA ASN A 236 -15.69 -18.89 -8.21
C ASN A 236 -15.81 -17.45 -8.73
N PHE A 237 -15.40 -17.21 -9.98
CA PHE A 237 -15.47 -15.87 -10.57
C PHE A 237 -16.91 -15.55 -10.97
N ILE A 238 -17.55 -14.65 -10.23
CA ILE A 238 -18.93 -14.25 -10.50
C ILE A 238 -18.95 -13.23 -11.64
N SER A 239 -19.23 -13.71 -12.84
CA SER A 239 -19.21 -12.90 -14.07
C SER A 239 -20.60 -12.52 -14.56
N LYS A 240 -20.73 -11.25 -14.93
CA LYS A 240 -21.91 -10.68 -15.58
C LYS A 240 -22.18 -11.26 -16.97
N ASP A 241 -21.15 -11.75 -17.66
CA ASP A 241 -21.29 -12.31 -19.01
C ASP A 241 -21.88 -13.73 -18.99
N LEU A 242 -21.81 -14.40 -17.83
CA LEU A 242 -22.32 -15.77 -17.61
C LEU A 242 -23.69 -15.77 -16.92
N ASP A 243 -24.37 -14.61 -16.85
CA ASP A 243 -25.66 -14.42 -16.17
C ASP A 243 -25.67 -14.87 -14.70
N MET A 244 -24.52 -14.82 -14.03
CA MET A 244 -24.42 -15.13 -12.60
C MET A 244 -24.94 -13.96 -11.78
N GLN A 245 -25.87 -14.23 -10.86
CA GLN A 245 -26.48 -13.18 -10.02
C GLN A 245 -25.82 -13.13 -8.64
N LEU A 246 -25.51 -11.91 -8.18
CA LEU A 246 -24.92 -11.68 -6.85
C LEU A 246 -25.78 -12.23 -5.69
N GLN A 247 -27.11 -12.26 -5.88
CA GLN A 247 -28.07 -12.73 -4.88
C GLN A 247 -27.98 -14.23 -4.61
N ASN A 248 -27.45 -15.01 -5.56
CA ASN A 248 -27.39 -16.47 -5.48
C ASN A 248 -26.03 -16.99 -5.02
N ILE A 249 -25.09 -16.09 -4.69
CA ILE A 249 -23.75 -16.44 -4.22
C ILE A 249 -23.85 -17.14 -2.87
N LYS A 250 -23.14 -18.26 -2.74
CA LYS A 250 -22.97 -18.98 -1.48
C LYS A 250 -21.55 -18.82 -0.97
N ILE A 251 -21.32 -19.13 0.31
CA ILE A 251 -19.93 -19.20 0.84
C ILE A 251 -19.04 -20.16 0.02
N GLU A 252 -19.59 -21.20 -0.60
CA GLU A 252 -18.84 -22.15 -1.43
C GLU A 252 -18.23 -21.51 -2.68
N ASP A 253 -18.80 -20.40 -3.15
CA ASP A 253 -18.28 -19.63 -4.28
C ASP A 253 -17.12 -18.70 -3.87
N LEU A 254 -16.92 -18.46 -2.57
CA LEU A 254 -15.86 -17.60 -2.07
C LEU A 254 -14.53 -18.34 -2.05
N GLY A 255 -13.47 -17.64 -2.45
CA GLY A 255 -12.12 -18.12 -2.27
C GLY A 255 -11.68 -18.02 -0.81
N GLN A 256 -10.56 -18.65 -0.49
CA GLN A 256 -9.97 -18.56 0.85
C GLN A 256 -8.48 -18.26 0.77
N ILE A 257 -8.05 -17.22 1.48
CA ILE A 257 -6.65 -16.79 1.54
C ILE A 257 -6.13 -16.79 2.97
N LYS A 258 -4.85 -17.14 3.13
CA LYS A 258 -4.20 -17.20 4.45
C LYS A 258 -4.06 -15.81 5.07
N LYS A 259 -3.62 -14.83 4.29
CA LYS A 259 -3.42 -13.44 4.73
C LYS A 259 -3.70 -12.49 3.57
N VAL A 260 -4.29 -11.34 3.87
CA VAL A 260 -4.37 -10.21 2.94
C VAL A 260 -3.94 -8.92 3.64
N ILE A 261 -3.28 -8.06 2.87
CA ILE A 261 -2.85 -6.73 3.29
C ILE A 261 -3.33 -5.76 2.20
N ILE A 262 -4.07 -4.72 2.60
CA ILE A 262 -4.59 -3.66 1.73
C ILE A 262 -4.12 -2.31 2.26
#